data_AF-A0A6G0XK94-F1
#
_entry.id   AF-A0A6G0XK94-F1
#
_cell.length_a   1.000
_cell.length_b   1.000
_cell.length_c   1.000
_cell.angle_alpha   90.00
_cell.angle_beta   90.00
_cell.angle_gamma   90.00
#
_symmetry.space_group_name_H-M   'P 1'
#
loop_
_entity.id
_entity.type
_entity.pdbx_description
1 polymer ?
#
loop_
_entity_poly.entity_id
_entity_poly.type
_entity_poly.pdbx_seq_one_letter_code
_entity_poly.pdbx_strand_id
1 'polypeptide(L)'
;MKNQHEPGLTFANHREALYATDVKFQLAYRPNGPFLDVKRYFSPKHKLYGYKLEGSVAMPGRYVDVSDHHPGSASDVTIFMNRIDKRRLMLSKTEDDKKMVDIGEGSSDFPNLWATLQDKGYQGVDDAIRSIRPTKKPRNASVMRQVLERNNRVSSDRVLVENMFGRTCGLWKIAYATFTWSEEKYDLVQRLVWALTNFHTSFHPSRAQDKEFYSSIMARYISMAEERVEKKKRQRQASVRFVWT
;
A
#
# COMPACT_ATOMS: atom_id res chain seq x y z
N MET A 1 6.82 -16.36 -9.41
CA MET A 1 7.99 -15.63 -8.85
C MET A 1 9.28 -16.45 -8.84
N LYS A 2 9.40 -17.55 -9.61
CA LYS A 2 10.47 -18.56 -9.44
C LYS A 2 11.92 -18.06 -9.68
N ASN A 3 12.10 -16.80 -10.06
CA ASN A 3 13.41 -16.23 -10.42
C ASN A 3 13.75 -14.96 -9.63
N GLN A 4 12.94 -14.59 -8.62
CA GLN A 4 13.13 -13.31 -7.91
C GLN A 4 14.40 -13.28 -7.02
N HIS A 5 15.14 -14.39 -6.98
CA HIS A 5 16.45 -14.52 -6.32
C HIS A 5 17.64 -14.32 -7.27
N GLU A 6 17.38 -14.21 -8.57
CA GLU A 6 18.44 -14.01 -9.56
C GLU A 6 19.04 -12.60 -9.43
N PRO A 7 20.35 -12.43 -9.72
CA PRO A 7 20.98 -11.12 -9.75
C PRO A 7 20.21 -10.15 -10.67
N GLY A 8 19.88 -8.96 -10.15
CA GLY A 8 19.07 -7.96 -10.86
C GLY A 8 17.56 -8.06 -10.63
N LEU A 9 17.09 -9.15 -9.99
CA LEU A 9 15.69 -9.32 -9.57
C LEU A 9 15.53 -9.29 -8.04
N THR A 10 16.59 -9.09 -7.26
CA THR A 10 16.51 -8.92 -5.82
C THR A 10 16.47 -7.45 -5.41
N PHE A 11 15.94 -7.15 -4.22
CA PHE A 11 16.16 -5.84 -3.60
C PHE A 11 17.62 -5.64 -3.21
N ALA A 12 18.02 -4.38 -3.04
CA ALA A 12 19.42 -4.02 -2.80
C ALA A 12 19.90 -4.42 -1.39
N ASN A 13 19.06 -4.21 -0.37
CA ASN A 13 19.41 -4.44 1.03
C ASN A 13 18.80 -5.73 1.59
N HIS A 14 17.62 -6.12 1.12
CA HIS A 14 16.88 -7.30 1.58
C HIS A 14 16.64 -8.29 0.45
N ARG A 15 17.67 -9.07 0.10
CA ARG A 15 17.63 -10.04 -1.01
C ARG A 15 16.69 -11.22 -0.73
N GLU A 16 16.40 -11.48 0.53
CA GLU A 16 15.44 -12.48 1.00
C GLU A 16 13.98 -12.09 0.74
N ALA A 17 13.71 -10.83 0.37
CA ALA A 17 12.36 -10.37 0.10
C ALA A 17 11.96 -10.57 -1.37
N LEU A 18 10.81 -11.20 -1.63
CA LEU A 18 10.29 -11.36 -3.00
C LEU A 18 9.61 -10.09 -3.52
N TYR A 19 8.93 -9.38 -2.63
CA TYR A 19 8.17 -8.19 -3.00
C TYR A 19 7.98 -7.26 -1.81
N ALA A 20 7.66 -6.00 -2.12
CA ALA A 20 7.13 -5.03 -1.17
C ALA A 20 5.60 -4.96 -1.31
N THR A 21 4.89 -4.86 -0.19
CA THR A 21 3.43 -4.72 -0.17
C THR A 21 3.03 -3.44 0.53
N ASP A 22 2.05 -2.73 -0.06
CA ASP A 22 1.42 -1.59 0.57
C ASP A 22 -0.03 -1.42 0.08
N VAL A 23 -0.80 -0.56 0.76
CA VAL A 23 -2.20 -0.27 0.45
C VAL A 23 -2.32 1.14 -0.12
N LYS A 24 -2.88 1.22 -1.32
CA LYS A 24 -3.24 2.47 -1.97
C LYS A 24 -4.69 2.83 -1.66
N PHE A 25 -4.92 4.06 -1.20
CA PHE A 25 -6.26 4.64 -1.09
C PHE A 25 -6.65 5.39 -2.36
N GLN A 26 -7.89 5.22 -2.80
CA GLN A 26 -8.50 6.02 -3.85
C GLN A 26 -9.82 6.60 -3.40
N LEU A 27 -9.99 7.89 -3.65
CA LEU A 27 -11.24 8.61 -3.43
C LEU A 27 -12.36 8.01 -4.29
N ALA A 28 -13.53 7.80 -3.70
CA ALA A 28 -14.74 7.40 -4.42
C ALA A 28 -15.92 8.30 -4.03
N TYR A 29 -16.97 8.30 -4.86
CA TYR A 29 -18.21 8.95 -4.48
C TYR A 29 -18.76 8.35 -3.19
N ARG A 30 -19.34 9.19 -2.33
CA ARG A 30 -19.96 8.72 -1.10
C ARG A 30 -21.17 7.88 -1.50
N PRO A 31 -21.24 6.58 -1.15
CA PRO A 31 -22.42 5.79 -1.46
C PRO A 31 -23.67 6.42 -0.83
N ASN A 32 -24.81 6.27 -1.49
CA ASN A 32 -26.10 6.61 -0.91
C ASN A 32 -26.56 5.42 -0.06
N GLY A 33 -27.12 5.69 1.12
CA GLY A 33 -27.63 4.64 1.99
C GLY A 33 -27.55 5.01 3.47
N PRO A 34 -27.91 4.05 4.34
CA PRO A 34 -27.83 4.21 5.79
C PRO A 34 -26.44 4.65 6.25
N PHE A 35 -26.38 5.47 7.29
CA PHE A 35 -25.12 6.04 7.76
C PHE A 35 -24.05 4.97 8.05
N LEU A 36 -24.43 3.84 8.64
CA LEU A 36 -23.50 2.75 8.97
C LEU A 36 -22.88 2.12 7.71
N ASP A 37 -23.68 1.87 6.68
CA ASP A 37 -23.22 1.31 5.41
C ASP A 37 -22.29 2.27 4.67
N VAL A 38 -22.56 3.56 4.76
CA VAL A 38 -21.73 4.58 4.14
C VAL A 38 -20.43 4.81 4.92
N LYS A 39 -20.49 4.75 6.26
CA LYS A 39 -19.34 4.97 7.15
C LYS A 39 -18.21 3.97 6.90
N ARG A 40 -18.50 2.74 6.47
CA ARG A 40 -17.48 1.73 6.13
C ARG A 40 -16.52 2.18 5.01
N TYR A 41 -16.96 3.08 4.14
CA TYR A 41 -16.10 3.62 3.09
C TYR A 41 -15.28 4.84 3.54
N PHE A 42 -15.52 5.37 4.74
CA PHE A 42 -14.79 6.52 5.25
C PHE A 42 -13.43 6.12 5.79
N SER A 43 -12.36 6.69 5.22
CA SER A 43 -11.00 6.50 5.70
C SER A 43 -10.68 7.48 6.85
N PRO A 44 -10.39 7.00 8.07
CA PRO A 44 -10.02 7.88 9.18
C PRO A 44 -8.70 8.62 8.95
N LYS A 45 -7.79 8.02 8.15
CA LYS A 45 -6.49 8.60 7.78
C LYS A 45 -6.64 9.77 6.81
N HIS A 46 -7.39 9.56 5.73
CA HIS A 46 -7.55 10.56 4.66
C HIS A 46 -8.74 11.50 4.87
N LYS A 47 -9.62 11.20 5.84
CA LYS A 47 -10.88 11.92 6.11
C LYS A 47 -11.79 12.04 4.87
N LEU A 48 -11.72 11.05 3.99
CA LEU A 48 -12.46 10.96 2.73
C LEU A 48 -13.10 9.57 2.57
N TYR A 49 -14.15 9.50 1.74
CA TYR A 49 -14.75 8.23 1.35
C TYR A 49 -13.98 7.62 0.17
N GLY A 50 -13.83 6.30 0.15
CA GLY A 50 -13.09 5.66 -0.92
C GLY A 50 -12.86 4.18 -0.72
N TYR A 51 -12.02 3.68 -1.59
CA TYR A 51 -11.61 2.28 -1.65
C TYR A 51 -10.12 2.16 -1.36
N LYS A 52 -9.74 0.99 -0.87
CA LYS A 52 -8.36 0.58 -0.63
C LYS A 52 -8.02 -0.61 -1.50
N LEU A 53 -6.84 -0.57 -2.10
CA LEU A 53 -6.29 -1.67 -2.89
C LEU A 53 -4.92 -2.01 -2.33
N GLU A 54 -4.71 -3.26 -2.00
CA GLU A 54 -3.40 -3.77 -1.65
C GLU A 54 -2.65 -4.18 -2.92
N GLY A 55 -1.42 -3.68 -3.05
CA GLY A 55 -0.54 -4.01 -4.14
C GLY A 55 0.76 -4.61 -3.63
N SER A 56 1.18 -5.71 -4.26
CA SER A 56 2.50 -6.28 -4.07
C SER A 56 3.34 -6.04 -5.32
N VAL A 57 4.56 -5.55 -5.15
CA VAL A 57 5.48 -5.18 -6.22
C VAL A 57 6.82 -5.85 -6.00
N ALA A 58 7.30 -6.54 -7.02
CA ALA A 58 8.62 -7.16 -7.06
C ALA A 58 9.58 -6.36 -7.94
N MET A 59 10.88 -6.54 -7.75
CA MET A 59 11.91 -5.98 -8.63
C MET A 59 11.78 -6.55 -10.06
N PRO A 60 12.07 -5.77 -11.11
CA PRO A 60 12.59 -4.40 -11.11
C PRO A 60 11.49 -3.30 -11.05
N GLY A 61 10.28 -3.62 -10.58
CA GLY A 61 9.14 -2.69 -10.57
C GLY A 61 7.94 -3.25 -11.33
N ARG A 62 7.43 -4.39 -10.87
CA ARG A 62 6.26 -5.06 -11.45
C ARG A 62 5.27 -5.44 -10.37
N TYR A 63 4.01 -5.09 -10.57
CA TYR A 63 2.91 -5.65 -9.78
C TYR A 63 2.84 -7.15 -10.02
N VAL A 64 2.88 -7.88 -8.92
CA VAL A 64 2.84 -9.35 -8.90
C VAL A 64 1.55 -9.87 -8.29
N ASP A 65 0.88 -9.04 -7.50
CA ASP A 65 -0.44 -9.32 -6.97
C ASP A 65 -1.18 -8.02 -6.62
N VAL A 66 -2.50 -8.06 -6.76
CA VAL A 66 -3.43 -6.98 -6.46
C VAL A 66 -4.64 -7.60 -5.74
N SER A 67 -5.10 -6.96 -4.68
CA SER A 67 -6.35 -7.35 -4.02
C SER A 67 -7.57 -6.86 -4.81
N ASP A 68 -8.72 -7.42 -4.50
CA ASP A 68 -9.98 -6.70 -4.74
C ASP A 68 -10.04 -5.48 -3.82
N HIS A 69 -10.97 -4.59 -4.10
CA HIS A 69 -11.14 -3.40 -3.30
C HIS A 69 -11.66 -3.71 -1.91
N HIS A 70 -11.23 -2.89 -0.97
CA HIS A 70 -11.70 -2.88 0.39
C HIS A 70 -12.30 -1.52 0.74
N PRO A 71 -13.27 -1.47 1.66
CA PRO A 71 -13.80 -0.20 2.14
C PRO A 71 -12.72 0.70 2.75
N GLY A 72 -12.84 2.01 2.58
CA GLY A 72 -11.86 2.99 3.07
C GLY A 72 -11.57 2.93 4.57
N SER A 73 -12.48 2.38 5.39
CA SER A 73 -12.29 2.18 6.83
C SER A 73 -11.43 0.96 7.18
N ALA A 74 -11.25 0.00 6.25
CA ALA A 74 -10.48 -1.20 6.50
C ALA A 74 -9.03 -0.85 6.85
N SER A 75 -8.46 -1.52 7.87
CA SER A 75 -7.06 -1.32 8.23
C SER A 75 -6.15 -2.06 7.25
N ASP A 76 -4.95 -1.53 7.01
CA ASP A 76 -4.01 -2.13 6.04
C ASP A 76 -3.58 -3.54 6.50
N VAL A 77 -3.40 -3.74 7.82
CA VAL A 77 -3.16 -5.05 8.44
C VAL A 77 -4.30 -6.02 8.17
N THR A 78 -5.55 -5.60 8.38
CA THR A 78 -6.72 -6.45 8.16
C THR A 78 -6.81 -6.90 6.70
N ILE A 79 -6.58 -5.98 5.77
CA ILE A 79 -6.57 -6.28 4.33
C ILE A 79 -5.52 -7.36 4.02
N PHE A 80 -4.31 -7.19 4.55
CA PHE A 80 -3.23 -8.16 4.35
C PHE A 80 -3.53 -9.53 4.96
N MET A 81 -3.99 -9.56 6.23
CA MET A 81 -4.26 -10.79 6.96
C MET A 81 -5.43 -11.58 6.38
N ASN A 82 -6.43 -10.92 5.79
CA ASN A 82 -7.53 -11.60 5.09
C ASN A 82 -7.06 -12.45 3.90
N ARG A 83 -5.84 -12.20 3.39
CA ARG A 83 -5.26 -12.90 2.24
C ARG A 83 -4.05 -13.75 2.63
N ILE A 84 -3.86 -14.03 3.92
CA ILE A 84 -2.63 -14.63 4.45
C ILE A 84 -2.27 -15.96 3.80
N ASP A 85 -3.24 -16.81 3.48
CA ASP A 85 -2.98 -18.12 2.84
C ASP A 85 -2.41 -17.96 1.43
N LYS A 86 -2.93 -16.99 0.66
CA LYS A 86 -2.36 -16.62 -0.63
C LYS A 86 -0.94 -16.06 -0.48
N ARG A 87 -0.68 -15.26 0.57
CA ARG A 87 0.66 -14.72 0.86
C ARG A 87 1.65 -15.82 1.19
N ARG A 88 1.26 -16.79 2.03
CA ARG A 88 2.06 -17.97 2.34
C ARG A 88 2.41 -18.76 1.09
N LEU A 89 1.45 -18.97 0.19
CA LEU A 89 1.70 -19.65 -1.08
C LEU A 89 2.69 -18.86 -1.96
N MET A 90 2.52 -17.54 -2.07
CA MET A 90 3.39 -16.70 -2.88
C MET A 90 4.83 -16.61 -2.34
N LEU A 91 5.01 -16.67 -1.01
CA LEU A 91 6.32 -16.62 -0.35
C LEU A 91 6.92 -18.01 -0.11
N SER A 92 6.20 -19.10 -0.39
CA SER A 92 6.69 -20.46 -0.13
C SER A 92 7.95 -20.75 -0.96
N LYS A 93 9.00 -21.19 -0.27
CA LYS A 93 10.23 -21.69 -0.89
C LYS A 93 9.96 -22.99 -1.62
N THR A 94 10.48 -23.09 -2.83
CA THR A 94 10.60 -24.36 -3.55
C THR A 94 11.68 -25.25 -2.93
N GLU A 95 11.73 -26.53 -3.32
CA GLU A 95 12.81 -27.43 -2.86
C GLU A 95 14.20 -26.98 -3.33
N ASP A 96 14.29 -26.28 -4.46
CA ASP A 96 15.54 -25.71 -4.93
C ASP A 96 15.93 -24.45 -4.11
N ASP A 97 14.97 -23.61 -3.76
CA ASP A 97 15.20 -22.45 -2.88
C ASP A 97 15.74 -22.87 -1.51
N LYS A 98 15.27 -24.02 -0.98
CA LYS A 98 15.74 -24.56 0.31
C LYS A 98 17.20 -25.00 0.28
N LYS A 99 17.78 -25.27 -0.90
CA LYS A 99 19.21 -25.56 -1.06
C LYS A 99 20.07 -24.30 -0.95
N MET A 100 19.48 -23.12 -1.13
CA MET A 100 20.18 -21.85 -1.01
C MET A 100 20.39 -21.48 0.45
N VAL A 101 21.56 -20.94 0.77
CA VAL A 101 21.85 -20.42 2.11
C VAL A 101 21.08 -19.12 2.33
N ASP A 102 20.11 -19.16 3.23
CA ASP A 102 19.30 -18.01 3.64
C ASP A 102 19.58 -17.62 5.08
N ILE A 103 20.39 -16.58 5.23
CA ILE A 103 20.74 -15.93 6.51
C ILE A 103 20.00 -14.59 6.69
N GLY A 104 18.97 -14.33 5.88
CA GLY A 104 18.21 -13.09 5.92
C GLY A 104 17.36 -12.96 7.17
N GLU A 105 16.81 -11.77 7.41
CA GLU A 105 16.03 -11.51 8.61
C GLU A 105 14.80 -12.43 8.71
N GLY A 106 14.58 -13.06 9.87
CA GLY A 106 13.45 -13.99 10.10
C GLY A 106 13.58 -15.36 9.44
N SER A 107 14.76 -15.75 8.94
CA SER A 107 14.96 -17.07 8.33
C SER A 107 14.85 -18.23 9.33
N SER A 108 15.24 -18.03 10.60
CA SER A 108 15.12 -19.03 11.66
C SER A 108 13.66 -19.37 11.98
N ASP A 109 12.81 -18.35 12.03
CA ASP A 109 11.42 -18.47 12.44
C ASP A 109 10.55 -18.96 11.28
N PHE A 110 10.94 -18.63 10.05
CA PHE A 110 10.23 -18.99 8.82
C PHE A 110 11.17 -19.61 7.78
N PRO A 111 11.74 -20.80 8.03
CA PRO A 111 12.74 -21.41 7.16
C PRO A 111 12.21 -21.73 5.76
N ASN A 112 10.90 -21.99 5.65
CA ASN A 112 10.20 -22.35 4.42
C ASN A 112 9.62 -21.15 3.65
N LEU A 113 9.77 -19.92 4.15
CA LEU A 113 9.21 -18.74 3.51
C LEU A 113 10.31 -17.73 3.16
N TRP A 114 10.17 -17.14 1.98
CA TRP A 114 10.79 -15.87 1.64
C TRP A 114 10.09 -14.72 2.37
N ALA A 115 10.74 -13.55 2.40
CA ALA A 115 10.22 -12.40 3.10
C ALA A 115 9.32 -11.50 2.21
N THR A 116 8.47 -10.70 2.86
CA THR A 116 7.83 -9.53 2.24
C THR A 116 8.27 -8.25 2.95
N LEU A 117 8.56 -7.19 2.19
CA LEU A 117 8.79 -5.86 2.74
C LEU A 117 7.45 -5.16 2.96
N GLN A 118 7.28 -4.50 4.10
CA GLN A 118 6.04 -3.84 4.46
C GLN A 118 6.28 -2.52 5.19
N ASP A 119 5.27 -1.65 5.19
CA ASP A 119 5.32 -0.44 5.99
C ASP A 119 5.24 -0.76 7.49
N LYS A 120 5.70 0.19 8.30
CA LYS A 120 5.62 0.13 9.76
C LYS A 120 4.18 -0.08 10.27
N GLY A 121 3.17 0.36 9.52
CA GLY A 121 1.75 0.17 9.84
C GLY A 121 1.30 -1.29 9.93
N TYR A 122 2.04 -2.24 9.36
CA TYR A 122 1.69 -3.67 9.34
C TYR A 122 2.04 -4.41 10.64
N GLN A 123 1.92 -3.75 11.80
CA GLN A 123 2.25 -4.35 13.09
C GLN A 123 1.25 -5.46 13.45
N GLY A 124 1.77 -6.62 13.89
CA GLY A 124 0.96 -7.79 14.26
C GLY A 124 0.84 -8.85 13.16
N VAL A 125 1.54 -8.68 12.04
CA VAL A 125 1.64 -9.68 10.96
C VAL A 125 2.79 -10.68 11.20
N ASP A 126 3.67 -10.37 12.17
CA ASP A 126 4.98 -10.99 12.34
C ASP A 126 4.93 -12.48 12.70
N ASP A 127 3.89 -12.93 13.39
CA ASP A 127 3.73 -14.35 13.75
C ASP A 127 3.14 -15.19 12.59
N ALA A 128 2.56 -14.52 11.59
CA ALA A 128 1.81 -15.20 10.54
C ALA A 128 2.64 -15.47 9.27
N ILE A 129 3.65 -14.63 9.02
CA ILE A 129 4.49 -14.66 7.82
C ILE A 129 5.83 -13.95 8.07
N ARG A 130 6.85 -14.30 7.27
CA ARG A 130 8.14 -13.62 7.29
C ARG A 130 8.03 -12.20 6.73
N SER A 131 7.86 -11.23 7.62
CA SER A 131 7.65 -9.83 7.27
C SER A 131 8.83 -8.97 7.75
N ILE A 132 9.44 -8.21 6.84
CA ILE A 132 10.52 -7.27 7.15
C ILE A 132 9.95 -5.85 7.18
N ARG A 133 10.04 -5.20 8.34
CA ARG A 133 9.45 -3.88 8.60
C ARG A 133 10.38 -2.96 9.39
N PRO A 134 10.26 -1.63 9.24
CA PRO A 134 10.97 -0.69 10.09
C PRO A 134 10.54 -0.81 11.55
N THR A 135 11.52 -0.89 12.46
CA THR A 135 11.28 -0.95 13.91
C THR A 135 10.78 0.39 14.43
N LYS A 136 9.72 0.37 15.26
CA LYS A 136 9.16 1.58 15.86
C LYS A 136 10.07 2.11 16.95
N LYS A 137 10.36 3.42 16.90
CA LYS A 137 10.95 4.16 18.02
C LYS A 137 10.08 3.97 19.28
N PRO A 138 10.64 3.47 20.41
CA PRO A 138 9.90 3.37 21.65
C PRO A 138 9.48 4.76 22.14
N ARG A 139 8.36 4.83 22.87
CA ARG A 139 7.90 6.10 23.46
C ARG A 139 8.94 6.55 24.49
N ASN A 140 9.50 7.74 24.31
CA ASN A 140 10.50 8.37 25.18
C ASN A 140 11.91 7.74 25.21
N ALA A 141 12.26 6.83 24.30
CA ALA A 141 13.63 6.30 24.20
C ALA A 141 14.35 6.79 22.94
N SER A 142 15.66 6.93 23.01
CA SER A 142 16.51 7.07 21.82
C SER A 142 16.55 5.74 21.06
N VAL A 143 16.68 5.83 19.74
CA VAL A 143 16.87 4.65 18.88
C VAL A 143 18.35 4.58 18.56
N MET A 144 18.95 3.41 18.76
CA MET A 144 20.35 3.19 18.39
C MET A 144 20.56 3.49 16.91
N ARG A 145 21.72 4.05 16.56
CA ARG A 145 22.08 4.39 15.17
C ARG A 145 21.89 3.22 14.20
N GLN A 146 22.30 2.02 14.63
CA GLN A 146 22.18 0.78 13.85
C GLN A 146 20.72 0.45 13.48
N VAL A 147 19.77 0.68 14.39
CA VAL A 147 18.34 0.46 14.12
C VAL A 147 17.80 1.49 13.12
N LEU A 148 18.27 2.73 13.18
CA LEU A 148 17.91 3.75 12.18
C LEU A 148 18.46 3.40 10.80
N GLU A 149 19.71 2.93 10.72
CA GLU A 149 20.33 2.49 9.47
C GLU A 149 19.59 1.29 8.87
N ARG A 150 19.24 0.28 9.69
CA ARG A 150 18.37 -0.84 9.25
C ARG A 150 17.02 -0.31 8.74
N ASN A 151 16.35 0.56 9.48
CA ASN A 151 15.06 1.11 9.07
C ASN A 151 15.13 1.88 7.75
N ASN A 152 16.23 2.60 7.52
CA ASN A 152 16.48 3.30 6.27
C ASN A 152 16.64 2.32 5.11
N ARG A 153 17.37 1.21 5.29
CA ARG A 153 17.52 0.13 4.31
C ARG A 153 16.19 -0.55 3.96
N VAL A 154 15.37 -0.86 4.97
CA VAL A 154 14.02 -1.42 4.76
C VAL A 154 13.16 -0.42 3.98
N SER A 155 13.20 0.86 4.36
CA SER A 155 12.40 1.91 3.72
C SER A 155 12.85 2.20 2.29
N SER A 156 14.15 2.14 2.01
CA SER A 156 14.69 2.35 0.66
C SER A 156 14.30 1.24 -0.30
N ASP A 157 14.26 -0.02 0.15
CA ASP A 157 13.83 -1.12 -0.71
C ASP A 157 12.30 -1.11 -0.87
N ARG A 158 11.56 -0.85 0.21
CA ARG A 158 10.09 -0.76 0.19
C ARG A 158 9.59 0.36 -0.72
N VAL A 159 10.34 1.45 -0.91
CA VAL A 159 9.90 2.60 -1.74
C VAL A 159 9.46 2.21 -3.15
N LEU A 160 9.91 1.07 -3.65
CA LEU A 160 9.50 0.51 -4.94
C LEU A 160 7.98 0.42 -5.10
N VAL A 161 7.24 -0.01 -4.07
CA VAL A 161 5.77 -0.12 -4.18
C VAL A 161 5.09 1.25 -4.27
N GLU A 162 5.62 2.25 -3.56
CA GLU A 162 5.17 3.64 -3.65
C GLU A 162 5.47 4.24 -5.02
N ASN A 163 6.66 3.98 -5.57
CA ASN A 163 7.02 4.40 -6.92
C ASN A 163 6.06 3.83 -7.95
N MET A 164 5.70 2.55 -7.84
CA MET A 164 4.73 1.93 -8.75
C MET A 164 3.33 2.53 -8.60
N PHE A 165 2.88 2.84 -7.37
CA PHE A 165 1.63 3.57 -7.18
C PHE A 165 1.69 4.95 -7.84
N GLY A 166 2.81 5.66 -7.68
CA GLY A 166 3.07 6.93 -8.35
C GLY A 166 3.00 6.83 -9.86
N ARG A 167 3.67 5.84 -10.43
CA ARG A 167 3.67 5.55 -11.86
C ARG A 167 2.26 5.28 -12.38
N THR A 168 1.51 4.45 -11.67
CA THR A 168 0.11 4.15 -11.99
C THR A 168 -0.75 5.41 -11.96
N CYS A 169 -0.61 6.25 -10.94
CA CYS A 169 -1.35 7.51 -10.86
C CYS A 169 -0.93 8.51 -11.95
N GLY A 170 0.36 8.55 -12.29
CA GLY A 170 0.90 9.47 -13.29
C GLY A 170 0.46 9.13 -14.71
N LEU A 171 0.35 7.85 -15.03
CA LEU A 171 -0.13 7.36 -16.33
C LEU A 171 -1.66 7.41 -16.45
N TRP A 172 -2.37 7.08 -15.36
CA TRP A 172 -3.80 6.81 -15.43
C TRP A 172 -4.59 7.67 -14.45
N LYS A 173 -5.28 8.69 -14.97
CA LYS A 173 -6.14 9.57 -14.17
C LYS A 173 -7.20 8.80 -13.36
N ILE A 174 -7.73 7.74 -13.94
CA ILE A 174 -8.74 6.89 -13.28
C ILE A 174 -8.20 6.16 -12.04
N ALA A 175 -6.89 6.09 -11.84
CA ALA A 175 -6.29 5.48 -10.66
C ALA A 175 -6.26 6.41 -9.43
N TYR A 176 -6.40 7.73 -9.60
CA TYR A 176 -6.28 8.69 -8.48
C TYR A 176 -7.39 9.74 -8.42
N ALA A 177 -8.12 9.96 -9.51
CA ALA A 177 -9.31 10.80 -9.48
C ALA A 177 -10.40 10.14 -8.62
N THR A 178 -11.39 10.95 -8.22
CA THR A 178 -12.61 10.43 -7.59
C THR A 178 -13.22 9.39 -8.51
N PHE A 179 -13.32 8.16 -8.04
CA PHE A 179 -14.03 7.11 -8.75
C PHE A 179 -15.53 7.36 -8.66
N THR A 180 -16.19 7.48 -9.81
CA THR A 180 -17.61 7.85 -9.93
C THR A 180 -18.48 6.76 -10.55
N TRP A 181 -17.88 5.64 -10.95
CA TRP A 181 -18.59 4.53 -11.57
C TRP A 181 -19.07 3.53 -10.51
N SER A 182 -19.81 2.50 -10.93
CA SER A 182 -20.30 1.47 -10.01
C SER A 182 -19.14 0.70 -9.37
N GLU A 183 -19.33 0.31 -8.12
CA GLU A 183 -18.37 -0.47 -7.31
C GLU A 183 -17.99 -1.78 -8.00
N GLU A 184 -18.97 -2.44 -8.66
CA GLU A 184 -18.78 -3.66 -9.44
C GLU A 184 -17.73 -3.54 -10.56
N LYS A 185 -17.54 -2.34 -11.12
CA LYS A 185 -16.55 -2.10 -12.17
C LYS A 185 -15.17 -1.77 -11.62
N TYR A 186 -15.07 -1.46 -10.33
CA TYR A 186 -13.85 -0.91 -9.74
C TYR A 186 -12.68 -1.91 -9.87
N ASP A 187 -12.86 -3.15 -9.44
CA ASP A 187 -11.77 -4.13 -9.46
C ASP A 187 -11.27 -4.43 -10.87
N LEU A 188 -12.19 -4.57 -11.84
CA LEU A 188 -11.84 -4.79 -13.24
C LEU A 188 -11.02 -3.62 -13.80
N VAL A 189 -11.47 -2.39 -13.60
CA VAL A 189 -10.78 -1.19 -14.07
C VAL A 189 -9.40 -1.08 -13.44
N GLN A 190 -9.28 -1.35 -12.14
CA GLN A 190 -8.00 -1.23 -11.43
C GLN A 190 -7.02 -2.32 -11.85
N ARG A 191 -7.47 -3.57 -11.98
CA ARG A 191 -6.66 -4.68 -12.50
C ARG A 191 -6.14 -4.37 -13.91
N LEU A 192 -6.98 -3.81 -14.79
CA LEU A 192 -6.57 -3.39 -16.12
C LEU A 192 -5.50 -2.29 -16.06
N VAL A 193 -5.74 -1.25 -15.30
CA VAL A 193 -4.82 -0.12 -15.12
C VAL A 193 -3.45 -0.58 -14.61
N TRP A 194 -3.41 -1.49 -13.64
CA TRP A 194 -2.16 -2.00 -13.07
C TRP A 194 -1.43 -2.94 -14.04
N ALA A 195 -2.17 -3.74 -14.81
CA ALA A 195 -1.60 -4.56 -15.88
C ALA A 195 -0.98 -3.69 -16.99
N LEU A 196 -1.64 -2.60 -17.38
CA LEU A 196 -1.10 -1.62 -18.34
C LEU A 196 0.12 -0.89 -17.77
N THR A 197 0.14 -0.56 -16.48
CA THR A 197 1.34 -0.03 -15.82
C THR A 197 2.50 -1.03 -15.89
N ASN A 198 2.26 -2.32 -15.63
CA ASN A 198 3.29 -3.36 -15.76
C ASN A 198 3.86 -3.45 -17.18
N PHE A 199 2.99 -3.39 -18.19
CA PHE A 199 3.42 -3.35 -19.59
C PHE A 199 4.28 -2.10 -19.85
N HIS A 200 3.85 -0.94 -19.40
CA HIS A 200 4.59 0.30 -19.55
C HIS A 200 5.96 0.27 -18.85
N THR A 201 6.06 -0.28 -17.64
CA THR A 201 7.35 -0.35 -16.91
C THR A 201 8.31 -1.36 -17.51
N SER A 202 7.85 -2.28 -18.36
CA SER A 202 8.74 -3.16 -19.10
C SER A 202 9.61 -2.43 -20.13
N PHE A 203 9.15 -1.28 -20.65
CA PHE A 203 9.91 -0.41 -21.56
C PHE A 203 10.49 0.83 -20.86
N HIS A 204 9.88 1.26 -19.76
CA HIS A 204 10.22 2.50 -19.07
C HIS A 204 10.32 2.27 -17.55
N PRO A 205 11.52 1.91 -17.04
CA PRO A 205 11.74 1.69 -15.61
C PRO A 205 11.29 2.86 -14.73
N SER A 206 10.80 2.55 -13.52
CA SER A 206 10.31 3.54 -12.56
C SER A 206 11.41 4.54 -12.17
N ARG A 207 11.04 5.80 -11.94
CA ARG A 207 11.95 6.91 -11.62
C ARG A 207 11.62 7.51 -10.26
N ALA A 208 12.56 8.25 -9.67
CA ALA A 208 12.35 8.97 -8.41
C ALA A 208 11.14 9.93 -8.46
N GLN A 209 10.88 10.53 -9.63
CA GLN A 209 9.72 11.41 -9.91
C GLN A 209 8.37 10.74 -9.64
N ASP A 210 8.27 9.41 -9.76
CA ASP A 210 7.01 8.71 -9.54
C ASP A 210 6.57 8.86 -8.07
N LYS A 211 7.51 8.83 -7.11
CA LYS A 211 7.22 9.04 -5.69
C LYS A 211 6.73 10.45 -5.39
N GLU A 212 7.35 11.44 -6.01
CA GLU A 212 6.98 12.85 -5.86
C GLU A 212 5.56 13.08 -6.37
N PHE A 213 5.24 12.50 -7.53
CA PHE A 213 3.88 12.53 -8.07
C PHE A 213 2.89 11.87 -7.10
N TYR A 214 3.20 10.68 -6.59
CA TYR A 214 2.32 10.02 -5.61
C TYR A 214 2.09 10.88 -4.36
N SER A 215 3.15 11.52 -3.87
CA SER A 215 3.10 12.42 -2.72
C SER A 215 2.22 13.65 -3.00
N SER A 216 2.27 14.21 -4.22
CA SER A 216 1.39 15.31 -4.65
C SER A 216 -0.10 14.90 -4.66
N ILE A 217 -0.40 13.66 -5.05
CA ILE A 217 -1.77 13.13 -4.99
C ILE A 217 -2.25 13.01 -3.55
N MET A 218 -1.40 12.52 -2.64
CA MET A 218 -1.73 12.44 -1.22
C MET A 218 -1.95 13.82 -0.60
N ALA A 219 -1.11 14.81 -0.94
CA ALA A 219 -1.28 16.19 -0.50
C ALA A 219 -2.62 16.78 -0.99
N ARG A 220 -2.99 16.49 -2.25
CA ARG A 220 -4.30 16.89 -2.79
C ARG A 220 -5.46 16.28 -2.00
N TYR A 221 -5.36 15.02 -1.57
CA TYR A 221 -6.40 14.41 -0.74
C TYR A 221 -6.54 15.10 0.63
N ILE A 222 -5.42 15.48 1.25
CA ILE A 222 -5.45 16.22 2.52
C ILE A 222 -6.17 17.56 2.33
N SER A 223 -5.79 18.33 1.31
CA SER A 223 -6.44 19.61 0.99
C SER A 223 -7.95 19.45 0.74
N MET A 224 -8.37 18.45 -0.04
CA MET A 224 -9.79 18.16 -0.28
C MET A 224 -10.56 17.80 1.00
N ALA A 225 -9.91 17.14 1.95
CA ALA A 225 -10.52 16.82 3.24
C ALA A 225 -10.72 18.07 4.09
N GLU A 226 -9.72 18.94 4.15
CA GLU A 226 -9.77 20.22 4.88
C GLU A 226 -10.86 21.13 4.33
N GLU A 227 -10.96 21.28 3.01
CA GLU A 227 -12.01 22.05 2.35
C GLU A 227 -13.41 21.54 2.71
N ARG A 228 -13.60 20.21 2.79
CA ARG A 228 -14.89 19.61 3.18
C ARG A 228 -15.24 19.90 4.64
N VAL A 229 -14.25 19.91 5.53
CA VAL A 229 -14.46 20.28 6.94
C VAL A 229 -14.88 21.74 7.02
N GLU A 230 -14.18 22.62 6.31
CA GLU A 230 -14.46 24.05 6.31
C GLU A 230 -15.84 24.37 5.71
N LYS A 231 -16.20 23.74 4.59
CA LYS A 231 -17.54 23.87 4.00
C LYS A 231 -18.64 23.45 4.96
N LYS A 232 -18.46 22.37 5.72
CA LYS A 232 -19.42 21.93 6.75
C LYS A 232 -19.52 22.91 7.91
N LYS A 233 -18.41 23.51 8.35
CA LYS A 233 -18.42 24.55 9.39
C LYS A 233 -19.23 25.77 8.93
N ARG A 234 -18.97 26.26 7.72
CA ARG A 234 -19.72 27.38 7.12
C ARG A 234 -21.21 27.09 6.98
N GLN A 235 -21.57 25.89 6.51
CA GLN A 235 -22.97 25.48 6.43
C GLN A 235 -23.65 25.46 7.80
N ARG A 236 -23.01 24.90 8.83
CA ARG A 236 -23.55 24.91 10.20
C ARG A 236 -23.74 26.32 10.74
N GLN A 237 -22.77 27.20 10.54
CA GLN A 237 -22.86 28.61 10.97
C GLN A 237 -23.98 29.36 10.23
N ALA A 238 -24.15 29.12 8.92
CA ALA A 238 -25.24 29.68 8.16
C ALA A 238 -26.61 29.16 8.64
N SER A 239 -26.75 27.86 8.88
CA SER A 239 -27.99 27.26 9.40
C SER A 239 -28.36 27.79 10.79
N VAL A 240 -27.38 28.05 11.66
CA VAL A 240 -27.65 28.68 12.97
C VAL A 240 -28.15 30.11 12.80
N ARG A 241 -27.60 30.91 11.87
CA ARG A 241 -28.08 32.28 11.64
C ARG A 241 -29.54 32.36 11.16
N PHE A 242 -30.03 31.37 10.43
CA PHE A 242 -31.42 31.31 9.94
C PHE A 242 -32.45 30.86 10.99
N VAL A 243 -32.03 30.31 12.13
CA VAL A 243 -32.94 29.87 13.20
C VAL A 243 -33.24 30.99 14.21
N TRP A 244 -32.50 32.11 14.14
CA TRP A 244 -32.61 33.25 15.06
C TRP A 244 -32.99 34.57 14.35
N THR A 245 -33.63 34.49 13.19
CA THR A 245 -34.26 35.61 12.44
C THR A 245 -35.68 35.23 12.11
#